data_AF-A0A939Z5B2-F1
#
_entry.id   AF-A0A939Z5B2-F1
#
_cell.length_a   1.000
_cell.length_b   1.000
_cell.length_c   1.000
_cell.angle_alpha   90.00
_cell.angle_beta   90.00
_cell.angle_gamma   90.00
#
_symmetry.space_group_name_H-M   'P 1'
#
loop_
_entity.id
_entity.type
_entity.pdbx_description
1 polymer ?
#
loop_
_entity_poly.entity_id
_entity_poly.type
_entity_poly.pdbx_seq_one_letter_code
_entity_poly.pdbx_strand_id
1 'polypeptide(L)'
;MPSSNHDEKVDAIVRECGHETFLPQREGGCVADLPDIIEGMPKRKYLFKLDCEHMDWCDVVLFLFDGRVPDEGACFELGYCYAKGKRCIAYKTDARSFIDGYDNVMLHGAPEIVLRNERELREYLTGLA
;
A
#
# COMPACT_ATOMS: atom_id res chain seq x y z
N MET A 1 5.96 -11.55 12.98
CA MET A 1 5.71 -10.49 11.98
C MET A 1 7.04 -9.88 11.59
N PRO A 2 7.53 -10.09 10.35
CA PRO A 2 8.75 -9.47 9.85
C PRO A 2 8.48 -8.36 8.80
N SER A 3 7.25 -7.85 8.67
CA SER A 3 6.84 -6.91 7.62
C SER A 3 7.19 -5.44 7.88
N SER A 4 7.42 -5.00 9.13
CA SER A 4 7.56 -3.55 9.41
C SER A 4 8.77 -2.89 8.72
N ASN A 5 9.89 -3.62 8.58
CA ASN A 5 11.13 -3.04 8.04
C ASN A 5 11.08 -2.82 6.51
N HIS A 6 10.34 -3.64 5.77
CA HIS A 6 10.25 -3.47 4.30
C HIS A 6 9.41 -2.24 3.95
N ASP A 7 8.21 -2.14 4.52
CA ASP A 7 7.27 -1.07 4.23
C ASP A 7 7.82 0.29 4.67
N GLU A 8 8.45 0.36 5.86
CA GLU A 8 9.12 1.58 6.34
C GLU A 8 10.28 1.99 5.43
N LYS A 9 11.03 1.04 4.87
CA LYS A 9 12.10 1.33 3.91
C LYS A 9 11.52 1.90 2.62
N VAL A 10 10.42 1.34 2.11
CA VAL A 10 9.76 1.85 0.90
C VAL A 10 9.20 3.25 1.15
N ASP A 11 8.53 3.47 2.28
CA ASP A 11 8.05 4.79 2.70
C ASP A 11 9.17 5.84 2.73
N ALA A 12 10.33 5.50 3.31
CA ALA A 12 11.49 6.39 3.32
C ALA A 12 11.95 6.77 1.90
N ILE A 13 11.99 5.81 0.96
CA ILE A 13 12.33 6.07 -0.44
C ILE A 13 11.33 7.03 -1.08
N VAL A 14 10.02 6.82 -0.85
CA VAL A 14 8.97 7.68 -1.42
C VAL A 14 9.12 9.11 -0.91
N ARG A 15 9.39 9.28 0.39
CA ARG A 15 9.61 10.59 1.02
C ARG A 15 10.89 11.27 0.54
N GLU A 16 11.98 10.52 0.35
CA GLU A 16 13.23 11.03 -0.24
C GLU A 16 13.04 11.53 -1.69
N CYS A 17 12.08 10.97 -2.42
CA CYS A 17 11.68 11.45 -3.74
C CYS A 17 10.78 12.71 -3.70
N GLY A 18 10.47 13.23 -2.52
CA GLY A 18 9.74 14.49 -2.34
C GLY A 18 8.22 14.36 -2.17
N HIS A 19 7.71 13.14 -2.00
CA HIS A 19 6.28 12.88 -1.86
C HIS A 19 5.84 12.78 -0.39
N GLU A 20 4.62 13.25 -0.11
CA GLU A 20 3.97 13.01 1.17
C GLU A 20 3.38 11.58 1.19
N THR A 21 3.48 10.91 2.33
CA THR A 21 3.06 9.52 2.48
C THR A 21 2.18 9.32 3.70
N PHE A 22 1.22 8.41 3.55
CA PHE A 22 0.50 7.78 4.64
C PHE A 22 0.80 6.28 4.63
N LEU A 23 1.19 5.73 5.79
CA LEU A 23 1.48 4.32 5.95
C LEU A 23 0.62 3.76 7.10
N PRO A 24 -0.41 2.93 6.85
CA PRO A 24 -1.42 2.58 7.84
C PRO A 24 -0.86 2.14 9.21
N GLN A 25 0.18 1.31 9.23
CA GLN A 25 0.81 0.86 10.48
C GLN A 25 1.56 1.95 11.27
N ARG A 26 2.03 3.02 10.60
CA ARG A 26 2.75 4.13 11.23
C ARG A 26 1.77 5.13 11.83
N GLU A 27 0.82 5.60 11.04
CA GLU A 27 -0.17 6.59 11.48
C GLU A 27 -1.30 6.00 12.31
N GLY A 28 -1.83 4.84 11.92
CA GLY A 28 -2.91 4.15 12.61
C GLY A 28 -2.45 3.36 13.84
N GLY A 29 -1.17 2.96 13.87
CA GLY A 29 -0.59 2.14 14.92
C GLY A 29 -1.00 0.66 14.85
N CYS A 30 -0.38 -0.17 15.69
CA CYS A 30 -0.68 -1.60 15.75
C CYS A 30 -2.04 -1.84 16.43
N VAL A 31 -2.96 -2.55 15.75
CA VAL A 31 -4.31 -2.85 16.27
C VAL A 31 -4.28 -3.53 17.65
N ALA A 32 -3.23 -4.31 17.93
CA ALA A 32 -3.05 -4.99 19.21
C ALA A 32 -2.77 -4.03 20.37
N ASP A 33 -2.15 -2.88 20.07
CA ASP A 33 -1.69 -1.90 21.06
C ASP A 33 -2.68 -0.74 21.24
N LEU A 34 -3.70 -0.66 20.38
CA LEU A 34 -4.73 0.37 20.43
C LEU A 34 -5.87 0.05 21.41
N PRO A 35 -6.42 1.08 22.11
CA PRO A 35 -7.58 0.91 22.98
C PRO A 35 -8.79 0.46 22.17
N ASP A 36 -9.69 -0.32 22.78
CA ASP A 36 -10.85 -0.89 22.07
C ASP A 36 -11.80 0.17 21.49
N ILE A 37 -11.83 1.36 22.10
CA ILE A 37 -12.58 2.52 21.64
C ILE A 37 -11.60 3.68 21.39
N ILE A 38 -11.68 4.28 20.21
CA ILE A 38 -10.95 5.48 19.79
C ILE A 38 -12.01 6.49 19.35
N GLU A 39 -11.98 7.72 19.83
CA GLU A 39 -12.94 8.78 19.46
C GLU A 39 -14.42 8.34 19.54
N GLY A 40 -14.77 7.52 20.53
CA GLY A 40 -16.14 7.04 20.73
C GLY A 40 -16.59 5.93 19.78
N MET A 41 -15.69 5.38 18.96
CA MET A 41 -15.97 4.29 18.02
C MET A 41 -15.07 3.05 18.24
N PRO A 42 -15.53 1.83 17.92
CA PRO A 42 -14.69 0.64 18.00
C PRO A 42 -13.42 0.77 17.13
N LYS A 43 -12.25 0.39 17.67
CA LYS A 43 -10.95 0.60 17.01
C LYS A 43 -10.87 0.11 15.57
N ARG A 44 -11.49 -1.03 15.26
CA ARG A 44 -11.51 -1.57 13.89
C ARG A 44 -12.29 -0.67 12.93
N LYS A 45 -13.40 -0.07 13.39
CA LYS A 45 -14.14 0.91 12.60
C LYS A 45 -13.35 2.22 12.45
N TYR A 46 -12.61 2.61 13.49
CA TYR A 46 -11.80 3.82 13.47
C TYR A 46 -10.71 3.71 12.42
N LEU A 47 -9.91 2.64 12.48
CA LEU A 47 -8.84 2.38 11.52
C LEU A 47 -9.37 2.24 10.10
N PHE A 48 -10.43 1.45 9.89
CA PHE A 48 -11.06 1.34 8.58
C PHE A 48 -11.49 2.70 8.01
N LYS A 49 -12.06 3.57 8.85
CA LYS A 49 -12.44 4.92 8.45
C LYS A 49 -11.20 5.76 8.12
N LEU A 50 -10.18 5.73 8.97
CA LEU A 50 -8.92 6.46 8.78
C LEU A 50 -8.25 6.08 7.46
N ASP A 51 -8.17 4.78 7.15
CA ASP A 51 -7.56 4.27 5.92
C ASP A 51 -8.38 4.70 4.70
N CYS A 52 -9.71 4.62 4.76
CA CYS A 52 -10.59 5.10 3.69
C CYS A 52 -10.44 6.60 3.45
N GLU A 53 -10.34 7.41 4.52
CA GLU A 53 -10.14 8.86 4.41
C GLU A 53 -8.79 9.18 3.75
N HIS A 54 -7.72 8.43 4.05
CA HIS A 54 -6.42 8.63 3.42
C HIS A 54 -6.35 8.14 1.98
N MET A 55 -7.06 7.05 1.64
CA MET A 55 -7.26 6.65 0.25
C MET A 55 -8.05 7.68 -0.57
N ASP A 56 -9.01 8.37 0.05
CA ASP A 56 -9.73 9.47 -0.60
C ASP A 56 -8.84 10.72 -0.75
N TRP A 57 -7.95 10.99 0.22
CA TRP A 57 -7.00 12.11 0.20
C TRP A 57 -5.87 11.94 -0.81
N CYS A 58 -5.32 10.73 -0.99
CA CYS A 58 -4.12 10.54 -1.81
C CYS A 58 -4.39 10.69 -3.32
N ASP A 59 -3.35 11.04 -4.08
CA ASP A 59 -3.39 11.03 -5.56
C ASP A 59 -3.03 9.65 -6.14
N VAL A 60 -2.20 8.92 -5.41
CA VAL A 60 -1.53 7.69 -5.84
C VAL A 60 -1.57 6.66 -4.72
N VAL A 61 -1.89 5.41 -5.05
CA VAL A 61 -1.68 4.26 -4.17
C VAL A 61 -0.47 3.46 -4.64
N LEU A 62 0.48 3.22 -3.74
CA LEU A 62 1.61 2.32 -3.95
C LEU A 62 1.33 0.97 -3.29
N PHE A 63 0.89 0.00 -4.08
CA PHE A 63 0.55 -1.34 -3.65
C PHE A 63 1.81 -2.20 -3.53
N LEU A 64 2.16 -2.58 -2.29
CA LEU A 64 3.27 -3.50 -2.03
C LEU A 64 2.81 -4.92 -2.32
N PHE A 65 3.36 -5.50 -3.38
CA PHE A 65 2.89 -6.73 -4.00
C PHE A 65 3.83 -7.92 -3.71
N ASP A 66 4.67 -7.79 -2.70
CA ASP A 66 5.58 -8.85 -2.25
C ASP A 66 4.82 -9.92 -1.46
N GLY A 67 5.30 -11.16 -1.58
CA GLY A 67 4.68 -12.35 -1.02
C GLY A 67 4.07 -13.28 -2.07
N ARG A 68 3.88 -14.54 -1.66
CA ARG A 68 3.21 -15.55 -2.50
C ARG A 68 1.71 -15.26 -2.67
N VAL A 69 1.10 -14.75 -1.61
CA VAL A 69 -0.30 -14.32 -1.55
C VAL A 69 -0.27 -12.89 -1.04
N PRO A 70 -0.79 -11.92 -1.81
CA PRO A 70 -0.87 -10.54 -1.36
C PRO A 70 -1.79 -10.39 -0.15
N ASP A 71 -1.51 -9.42 0.69
CA ASP A 71 -2.34 -9.10 1.87
C ASP A 71 -3.77 -8.72 1.44
N GLU A 72 -4.78 -9.30 2.09
CA GLU A 72 -6.18 -9.04 1.72
C GLU A 72 -6.60 -7.59 1.98
N GLY A 73 -6.00 -6.92 2.97
CA GLY A 73 -6.22 -5.49 3.25
C GLY A 73 -5.67 -4.63 2.13
N ALA A 74 -4.42 -4.85 1.73
CA ALA A 74 -3.82 -4.16 0.60
C ALA A 74 -4.58 -4.40 -0.72
N CYS A 75 -5.15 -5.59 -0.92
CA CYS A 75 -6.01 -5.87 -2.09
C CYS A 75 -7.31 -5.06 -2.08
N PHE A 76 -7.93 -4.89 -0.90
CA PHE A 76 -9.10 -4.04 -0.74
C PHE A 76 -8.76 -2.58 -1.07
N GLU A 77 -7.64 -2.08 -0.57
CA GLU A 77 -7.17 -0.71 -0.80
C GLU A 77 -6.90 -0.43 -2.28
N LEU A 78 -6.19 -1.34 -2.97
CA LEU A 78 -5.96 -1.26 -4.41
C LEU A 78 -7.28 -1.20 -5.18
N GLY A 79 -8.24 -2.06 -4.84
CA GLY A 79 -9.57 -2.08 -5.48
C GLY A 79 -10.37 -0.80 -5.24
N TYR A 80 -10.33 -0.26 -4.01
CA TYR A 80 -11.00 0.99 -3.64
C TYR A 80 -10.44 2.18 -4.43
N CYS A 81 -9.12 2.33 -4.44
CA CYS A 81 -8.42 3.39 -5.19
C CYS A 81 -8.66 3.28 -6.70
N TYR A 82 -8.57 2.06 -7.26
CA TYR A 82 -8.85 1.82 -8.68
C TYR A 82 -10.28 2.23 -9.06
N ALA A 83 -11.28 1.82 -8.29
CA ALA A 83 -12.68 2.15 -8.55
C ALA A 83 -12.97 3.66 -8.45
N LYS A 84 -12.15 4.40 -7.70
CA LYS A 84 -12.21 5.86 -7.57
C LYS A 84 -11.43 6.61 -8.65
N GLY A 85 -10.75 5.90 -9.55
CA GLY A 85 -9.91 6.51 -10.60
C GLY A 85 -8.59 7.08 -10.09
N LYS A 86 -8.12 6.64 -8.91
CA LYS A 86 -6.81 7.01 -8.38
C LYS A 86 -5.71 6.30 -9.17
N ARG A 87 -4.52 6.90 -9.23
CA ARG A 87 -3.36 6.26 -9.88
C ARG A 87 -2.88 5.10 -9.02
N CYS A 88 -2.81 3.92 -9.61
CA CYS A 88 -2.42 2.71 -8.92
C CYS A 88 -1.06 2.25 -9.43
N ILE A 89 -0.09 2.07 -8.54
CA ILE A 89 1.25 1.58 -8.86
C ILE A 89 1.51 0.35 -8.00
N ALA A 90 2.11 -0.69 -8.56
CA ALA A 90 2.55 -1.83 -7.77
C ALA A 90 4.07 -1.84 -7.61
N TYR A 91 4.54 -2.27 -6.46
CA TYR A 91 5.95 -2.52 -6.18
C TYR A 91 6.14 -3.99 -5.76
N LYS A 92 6.95 -4.73 -6.52
CA LYS A 92 7.17 -6.16 -6.31
C LYS A 92 8.63 -6.52 -6.50
N THR A 93 9.35 -6.73 -5.41
CA THR A 93 10.77 -7.10 -5.39
C THR A 93 11.02 -8.60 -5.36
N ASP A 94 10.03 -9.40 -4.98
CA ASP A 94 10.18 -10.86 -4.91
C ASP A 94 9.47 -11.62 -6.06
N ALA A 95 10.02 -12.78 -6.41
CA ALA A 95 9.57 -13.59 -7.55
C ALA A 95 8.47 -14.61 -7.20
N ARG A 96 8.03 -14.67 -5.93
CA ARG A 96 6.97 -15.62 -5.51
C ARG A 96 5.63 -15.13 -6.03
N SER A 97 4.71 -16.06 -6.23
CA SER A 97 3.43 -15.79 -6.87
C SER A 97 2.42 -16.89 -6.57
N PHE A 98 1.14 -16.59 -6.87
CA PHE A 98 0.02 -17.41 -6.41
C PHE A 98 -0.32 -18.58 -7.36
N ILE A 99 -0.30 -18.36 -8.69
CA ILE A 99 -0.84 -19.28 -9.71
C ILE A 99 0.25 -19.63 -10.73
N ASP A 100 0.88 -20.82 -10.64
CA ASP A 100 1.85 -21.31 -11.64
C ASP A 100 2.96 -20.31 -12.01
N GLY A 101 3.39 -19.45 -11.07
CA GLY A 101 4.37 -18.41 -11.34
C GLY A 101 3.78 -17.02 -11.60
N TYR A 102 2.46 -16.90 -11.73
CA TYR A 102 1.72 -15.66 -12.01
C TYR A 102 0.95 -15.16 -10.80
N ASP A 103 0.83 -13.84 -10.67
CA ASP A 103 -0.04 -13.23 -9.67
C ASP A 103 -1.49 -13.16 -10.17
N ASN A 104 -2.41 -12.84 -9.27
CA ASN A 104 -3.81 -12.68 -9.62
C ASN A 104 -3.99 -11.60 -10.70
N VAL A 105 -4.75 -11.91 -11.75
CA VAL A 105 -4.97 -11.01 -12.91
C VAL A 105 -5.60 -9.68 -12.52
N MET A 106 -6.43 -9.64 -11.47
CA MET A 106 -7.04 -8.40 -10.98
C MET A 106 -6.01 -7.46 -10.36
N LEU A 107 -4.96 -8.03 -9.76
CA LEU A 107 -3.89 -7.29 -9.09
C LEU A 107 -2.79 -6.84 -10.07
N HIS A 108 -2.74 -7.42 -11.27
CA HIS A 108 -1.95 -6.88 -12.40
C HIS A 108 -2.74 -5.90 -13.27
N GLY A 109 -4.06 -6.05 -13.34
CA GLY A 109 -4.91 -5.20 -14.19
C GLY A 109 -5.25 -3.84 -13.58
N ALA A 110 -5.19 -3.69 -12.26
CA ALA A 110 -5.49 -2.43 -11.58
C ALA A 110 -4.31 -1.42 -11.64
N PRO A 111 -3.05 -1.81 -11.38
CA PRO A 111 -1.93 -0.88 -11.47
C PRO A 111 -1.56 -0.51 -12.91
N GLU A 112 -1.13 0.72 -13.15
CA GLU A 112 -0.62 1.16 -14.46
C GLU A 112 0.81 0.65 -14.74
N ILE A 113 1.56 0.32 -13.67
CA ILE A 113 2.92 -0.21 -13.75
C ILE A 113 3.25 -1.09 -12.54
N VAL A 114 4.14 -2.07 -12.76
CA VAL A 114 4.73 -2.91 -11.71
C VAL A 114 6.24 -2.68 -11.66
N LEU A 115 6.70 -2.01 -10.61
CA LEU A 115 8.08 -1.66 -10.36
C LEU A 115 8.79 -2.79 -9.62
N ARG A 116 10.00 -3.16 -10.02
CA ARG A 116 10.66 -4.41 -9.61
C ARG A 116 11.84 -4.25 -8.67
N ASN A 117 12.31 -3.02 -8.48
CA ASN A 117 13.46 -2.72 -7.65
C ASN A 117 13.49 -1.22 -7.27
N GLU A 118 14.32 -0.88 -6.31
CA GLU A 118 14.42 0.49 -5.79
C GLU A 118 14.81 1.52 -6.85
N ARG A 119 15.60 1.12 -7.87
CA ARG A 119 15.98 2.02 -8.95
C ARG A 119 14.74 2.43 -9.77
N GLU A 120 13.96 1.44 -10.22
CA GLU A 120 12.71 1.69 -10.95
C GLU A 120 11.73 2.53 -10.11
N LEU A 121 11.64 2.23 -8.81
CA LEU A 121 10.81 3.01 -7.88
C LEU A 121 11.24 4.48 -7.83
N ARG A 122 12.52 4.75 -7.61
CA ARG A 122 13.05 6.11 -7.53
C ARG A 122 12.91 6.87 -8.85
N GLU A 123 13.26 6.23 -9.97
CA GLU A 123 13.13 6.82 -11.31
C GLU A 123 11.68 7.23 -11.60
N TYR A 124 10.74 6.33 -11.33
CA TYR A 124 9.32 6.60 -11.56
C TYR A 124 8.80 7.72 -10.65
N LEU A 125 9.08 7.67 -9.34
CA LEU A 125 8.60 8.68 -8.39
C LEU A 125 9.22 10.05 -8.60
N THR A 126 10.48 10.14 -9.04
CA THR A 126 11.12 11.43 -9.33
C THR A 126 10.53 12.09 -10.59
N GLY A 127 10.03 11.29 -11.54
CA GLY A 127 9.30 11.78 -12.71
C GLY A 127 7.81 12.04 -12.46
N LEU A 128 7.31 11.73 -11.27
CA LEU A 128 5.92 11.92 -10.88
C LEU A 128 5.73 13.37 -10.43
N ALA A 129 5.17 14.19 -11.32
CA ALA A 129 4.83 15.59 -11.06
C ALA A 129 3.46 15.72 -10.39
#